data_AF-A0A1L5KS05-F1
#
_entry.id   AF-A0A1L5KS05-F1
#
_cell.length_a   1.000
_cell.length_b   1.000
_cell.length_c   1.000
_cell.angle_alpha   90.00
_cell.angle_beta   90.00
_cell.angle_gamma   90.00
#
_symmetry.space_group_name_H-M   'P 1'
#
loop_
_entity.id
_entity.type
_entity.pdbx_description
1 polymer ?
#
loop_
_entity_poly.entity_id
_entity_poly.type
_entity_poly.pdbx_seq_one_letter_code
_entity_poly.pdbx_strand_id
1 'polypeptide(L)'
;MEIKSKKYINEGFNSKAYIINDEYILLEGVNKNSYDNYKKYSESLNKLVDVKSLQIPNIIELIAPNNEFPNGAMVYKMIKGHTFTKSYIDKVDKEQLAKKLADFMNELYEVPVIFDKKIYVEQELNNAKINLELLREYLDDEKY
;
A
#
# COMPACT_ATOMS: atom_id res chain seq x y z
N MET A 1 -17.60 -5.78 3.08
CA MET A 1 -18.54 -4.66 2.74
C MET A 1 -19.31 -4.98 1.46
N GLU A 2 -20.58 -4.55 1.28
CA GLU A 2 -21.30 -4.72 0.00
C GLU A 2 -20.90 -3.63 -1.03
N ILE A 3 -20.58 -4.04 -2.26
CA ILE A 3 -20.17 -3.14 -3.37
C ILE A 3 -21.37 -2.83 -4.26
N LYS A 4 -21.87 -1.61 -4.21
CA LYS A 4 -23.02 -1.12 -5.00
C LYS A 4 -22.61 -0.35 -6.25
N SER A 5 -21.47 0.34 -6.20
CA SER A 5 -20.85 0.99 -7.36
C SER A 5 -19.36 0.68 -7.40
N LYS A 6 -18.80 0.54 -8.61
CA LYS A 6 -17.38 0.26 -8.84
C LYS A 6 -16.92 0.99 -10.10
N LYS A 7 -15.98 1.93 -9.94
CA LYS A 7 -15.41 2.73 -11.03
C LYS A 7 -13.90 2.56 -11.08
N TYR A 8 -13.40 2.10 -12.21
CA TYR A 8 -11.95 1.95 -12.43
C TYR A 8 -11.21 3.30 -12.39
N ILE A 9 -10.02 3.29 -11.79
CA ILE A 9 -9.13 4.45 -11.70
C ILE A 9 -7.87 4.22 -12.56
N ASN A 10 -7.12 3.18 -12.21
CA ASN A 10 -5.77 2.91 -12.72
C ASN A 10 -5.33 1.49 -12.32
N GLU A 11 -4.30 0.98 -12.98
CA GLU A 11 -3.60 -0.24 -12.62
C GLU A 11 -2.11 0.04 -12.42
N GLY A 12 -1.56 -0.50 -11.32
CA GLY A 12 -0.14 -0.54 -11.04
C GLY A 12 0.36 -1.97 -10.90
N PHE A 13 1.65 -2.12 -10.57
CA PHE A 13 2.32 -3.43 -10.57
C PHE A 13 1.67 -4.49 -9.66
N ASN A 14 1.11 -4.08 -8.52
CA ASN A 14 0.52 -5.00 -7.53
C ASN A 14 -1.01 -4.99 -7.52
N SER A 15 -1.66 -3.99 -8.13
CA SER A 15 -3.09 -3.77 -7.91
C SER A 15 -3.80 -3.05 -9.05
N LYS A 16 -5.06 -3.41 -9.29
CA LYS A 16 -6.04 -2.56 -9.98
C LYS A 16 -6.82 -1.75 -8.95
N ALA A 17 -6.91 -0.44 -9.15
CA ALA A 17 -7.57 0.47 -8.23
C ALA A 17 -8.95 0.89 -8.74
N TYR A 18 -9.94 0.82 -7.86
CA TYR A 18 -11.32 1.21 -8.12
C TYR A 18 -11.85 2.13 -7.02
N ILE A 19 -12.66 3.12 -7.38
CA ILE A 19 -13.55 3.79 -6.42
C ILE A 19 -14.77 2.89 -6.24
N ILE A 20 -15.12 2.56 -5.01
CA ILE A 20 -16.34 1.82 -4.68
C ILE A 20 -17.23 2.60 -3.73
N ASN A 21 -18.53 2.54 -3.98
CA ASN A 21 -19.57 3.26 -3.22
C ASN A 21 -19.29 4.77 -3.08
N ASP A 22 -18.57 5.36 -4.04
CA ASP A 22 -18.14 6.77 -4.08
C ASP A 22 -17.32 7.29 -2.87
N GLU A 23 -16.96 6.41 -1.94
CA GLU A 23 -16.34 6.75 -0.66
C GLU A 23 -15.06 5.99 -0.35
N TYR A 24 -14.86 4.84 -0.98
CA TYR A 24 -13.74 3.94 -0.69
C TYR A 24 -12.92 3.64 -1.93
N ILE A 25 -11.67 3.27 -1.71
CA ILE A 25 -10.80 2.70 -2.73
C ILE A 25 -10.68 1.21 -2.47
N LEU A 26 -10.92 0.42 -3.52
CA LEU A 26 -10.64 -1.00 -3.60
C LEU A 26 -9.37 -1.21 -4.43
N LEU A 27 -8.39 -1.89 -3.84
CA LEU A 27 -7.23 -2.41 -4.53
C LEU A 27 -7.39 -3.91 -4.72
N GLU A 28 -7.62 -4.34 -5.96
CA GLU A 28 -7.71 -5.74 -6.34
C GLU A 28 -6.33 -6.26 -6.73
N GLY A 29 -5.91 -7.37 -6.13
CA GLY A 29 -4.61 -7.97 -6.39
C GLY A 29 -4.46 -8.48 -7.82
N VAL A 30 -3.35 -8.15 -8.48
CA VAL A 30 -3.06 -8.63 -9.85
C VAL A 30 -2.15 -9.85 -9.87
N ASN A 31 -1.41 -10.10 -8.78
CA ASN A 31 -0.43 -11.19 -8.68
C ASN A 31 -0.56 -11.93 -7.35
N LYS A 32 -0.06 -13.17 -7.28
CA LYS A 32 -0.18 -14.05 -6.10
C LYS A 32 0.31 -13.40 -4.79
N ASN A 33 1.30 -12.51 -4.89
CA ASN A 33 1.90 -11.82 -3.74
C ASN A 33 1.13 -10.56 -3.29
N SER A 34 0.09 -10.13 -4.03
CA SER A 34 -0.68 -8.91 -3.71
C SER A 34 -1.21 -8.93 -2.28
N TYR A 35 -1.86 -10.03 -1.87
CA TYR A 35 -2.45 -10.12 -0.53
C TYR A 35 -1.43 -10.02 0.60
N ASP A 36 -0.29 -10.69 0.49
CA ASP A 36 0.76 -10.60 1.51
C ASP A 36 1.38 -9.21 1.56
N ASN A 37 1.50 -8.53 0.42
CA ASN A 37 1.90 -7.11 0.39
C ASN A 37 0.86 -6.22 1.08
N TYR A 38 -0.43 -6.47 0.90
CA TYR A 38 -1.49 -5.71 1.58
C TYR A 38 -1.47 -5.89 3.10
N LYS A 39 -1.18 -7.10 3.60
CA LYS A 39 -0.97 -7.31 5.05
C LYS A 39 0.18 -6.45 5.57
N LYS A 40 1.35 -6.50 4.91
CA LYS A 40 2.53 -5.71 5.26
C LYS A 40 2.24 -4.21 5.24
N TYR A 41 1.48 -3.72 4.26
CA TYR A 41 1.08 -2.32 4.19
C TYR A 41 0.13 -1.93 5.33
N SER A 42 -0.88 -2.76 5.62
CA SER A 42 -1.82 -2.50 6.72
C SER A 42 -1.09 -2.44 8.07
N GLU A 43 -0.18 -3.38 8.33
CA GLU A 43 0.65 -3.38 9.54
C GLU A 43 1.54 -2.15 9.64
N SER A 44 2.10 -1.71 8.52
CA SER A 44 2.97 -0.52 8.47
C SER A 44 2.17 0.76 8.71
N LEU A 45 1.00 0.90 8.09
CA LEU A 45 0.12 2.06 8.27
C LEU A 45 -0.37 2.18 9.71
N ASN A 46 -0.65 1.05 10.39
CA ASN A 46 -1.02 1.04 11.81
C ASN A 46 0.08 1.56 12.74
N LYS A 47 1.34 1.62 12.30
CA LYS A 47 2.44 2.23 13.08
C LYS A 47 2.54 3.74 12.88
N LEU A 48 1.89 4.29 11.86
CA LEU A 48 1.94 5.71 11.51
C LEU A 48 0.81 6.53 12.18
N VAL A 49 0.23 6.03 13.28
CA VAL A 49 -0.90 6.66 13.97
C VAL A 49 -0.62 8.07 14.49
N ASP A 50 0.65 8.39 14.76
CA ASP A 50 1.07 9.69 15.28
C ASP A 50 1.37 10.72 14.19
N VAL A 51 1.40 10.31 12.91
CA VAL A 51 1.60 11.19 11.77
C VAL A 51 0.30 11.97 11.50
N LYS A 52 0.35 13.30 11.58
CA LYS A 52 -0.83 14.20 11.53
C LYS A 52 -0.74 15.28 10.47
N SER A 53 0.46 15.58 10.01
CA SER A 53 0.76 16.55 8.95
C SER A 53 0.05 16.26 7.62
N LEU A 54 -0.18 14.98 7.29
CA LEU A 54 -0.88 14.52 6.09
C LEU A 54 -1.92 13.43 6.42
N GLN A 55 -2.98 13.40 5.61
CA GLN A 55 -3.92 12.27 5.64
C GLN A 55 -3.27 11.05 5.01
N ILE A 56 -3.20 9.96 5.78
CA ILE A 56 -2.75 8.64 5.32
C ILE A 56 -3.96 7.71 5.14
N PRO A 57 -3.88 6.70 4.25
CA PRO A 57 -4.97 5.76 4.03
C PRO A 57 -5.35 5.03 5.32
N ASN A 58 -6.64 5.05 5.66
CA ASN A 58 -7.20 4.22 6.74
C ASN A 58 -7.78 2.94 6.14
N ILE A 59 -7.11 1.82 6.39
CA ILE A 59 -7.52 0.49 5.90
C ILE A 59 -8.79 0.06 6.64
N ILE A 60 -9.84 -0.26 5.88
CA ILE A 60 -11.13 -0.69 6.40
C ILE A 60 -11.23 -2.21 6.40
N GLU A 61 -10.74 -2.85 5.34
CA GLU A 61 -10.91 -4.28 5.16
C GLU A 61 -9.74 -4.88 4.36
N LEU A 62 -9.24 -6.03 4.82
CA LEU A 62 -8.35 -6.90 4.06
C LEU A 62 -9.11 -8.16 3.67
N ILE A 63 -9.23 -8.40 2.37
CA ILE A 63 -9.99 -9.52 1.81
C ILE A 63 -8.99 -10.59 1.38
N ALA A 64 -9.05 -11.75 2.02
CA ALA A 64 -8.23 -12.90 1.65
C ALA A 64 -8.60 -13.42 0.25
N PRO A 65 -7.66 -14.07 -0.46
CA PRO A 65 -7.91 -14.71 -1.74
C PRO A 65 -9.17 -15.57 -1.73
N ASN A 66 -10.04 -15.36 -2.71
CA ASN A 66 -11.29 -16.08 -2.86
C ASN A 66 -11.73 -16.07 -4.35
N ASN A 67 -12.90 -16.65 -4.63
CA ASN A 67 -13.40 -16.76 -6.01
C ASN A 67 -13.62 -15.41 -6.70
N GLU A 68 -13.99 -14.37 -5.96
CA GLU A 68 -14.20 -13.01 -6.49
C GLU A 68 -12.89 -12.23 -6.59
N PHE A 69 -11.99 -12.42 -5.61
CA PHE A 69 -10.66 -11.79 -5.56
C PHE A 69 -9.55 -12.85 -5.49
N PRO A 70 -9.13 -13.43 -6.62
CA PRO A 70 -8.18 -14.57 -6.62
C PRO A 70 -6.83 -14.30 -5.97
N ASN A 71 -6.39 -13.03 -5.94
CA ASN A 71 -5.14 -12.59 -5.33
C ASN A 71 -5.35 -11.74 -4.06
N GLY A 72 -6.56 -11.78 -3.51
CA GLY A 72 -7.00 -10.92 -2.41
C GLY A 72 -7.23 -9.47 -2.82
N ALA A 73 -7.71 -8.67 -1.87
CA ALA A 73 -7.98 -7.26 -2.05
C ALA A 73 -7.81 -6.46 -0.75
N MET A 74 -7.68 -5.14 -0.88
CA MET A 74 -7.63 -4.21 0.24
C MET A 74 -8.58 -3.05 -0.01
N VAL A 75 -9.36 -2.68 1.02
CA VAL A 75 -10.27 -1.55 0.98
C VAL A 75 -9.81 -0.50 1.98
N TYR A 76 -9.74 0.76 1.55
CA TYR A 76 -9.45 1.90 2.41
C TYR A 76 -10.35 3.09 2.11
N LYS A 77 -10.52 3.99 3.07
CA LYS A 77 -11.33 5.21 2.87
C LYS A 77 -10.65 6.15 1.88
N MET A 78 -11.38 6.60 0.86
CA MET A 78 -10.82 7.50 -0.16
C MET A 78 -10.37 8.82 0.45
N ILE A 79 -9.12 9.21 0.18
CA ILE A 79 -8.61 10.54 0.49
C ILE A 79 -9.04 11.46 -0.66
N LYS A 80 -9.87 12.47 -0.35
CA LYS A 80 -10.36 13.42 -1.34
C LYS A 80 -9.24 14.38 -1.74
N GLY A 81 -9.11 14.63 -3.04
CA GLY A 81 -8.15 15.57 -3.57
C GLY A 81 -7.79 15.27 -5.02
N HIS A 82 -6.80 16.00 -5.54
CA HIS A 82 -6.18 15.73 -6.82
C HIS A 82 -4.76 15.23 -6.60
N THR A 83 -4.32 14.27 -7.40
CA THR A 83 -2.91 13.90 -7.46
C THR A 83 -2.10 15.14 -7.78
N PHE A 84 -1.16 15.48 -6.90
CA PHE A 84 -0.27 16.61 -7.13
C PHE A 84 0.68 16.28 -8.28
N THR A 85 0.53 16.98 -9.40
CA THR A 85 1.38 16.86 -10.58
C THR A 85 2.10 18.18 -10.83
N LYS A 86 3.13 18.16 -11.69
CA LYS A 86 3.92 19.37 -12.02
C LYS A 86 3.06 20.54 -12.50
N SER A 87 1.89 20.30 -13.11
CA SER A 87 0.99 21.35 -13.57
C SER A 87 0.27 22.12 -12.44
N TYR A 88 0.33 21.63 -11.20
CA TYR A 88 -0.23 22.30 -10.03
C TYR A 88 0.81 23.10 -9.23
N ILE A 89 2.10 23.02 -9.57
CA ILE A 89 3.17 23.64 -8.77
C ILE A 89 3.01 25.15 -8.63
N ASP A 90 2.49 25.83 -9.66
CA ASP A 90 2.27 27.27 -9.65
C ASP A 90 0.87 27.67 -9.16
N LYS A 91 0.03 26.69 -8.82
CA LYS A 91 -1.33 26.89 -8.29
C LYS A 91 -1.41 26.68 -6.78
N VAL A 92 -0.30 26.31 -6.15
CA VAL A 92 -0.22 26.03 -4.71
C VAL A 92 0.74 26.99 -4.03
N ASP A 93 0.50 27.23 -2.74
CA ASP A 93 1.48 27.88 -1.88
C ASP A 93 2.68 26.95 -1.67
N LYS A 94 3.81 27.30 -2.28
CA LYS A 94 5.03 26.50 -2.28
C LYS A 94 5.67 26.43 -0.89
N GLU A 95 5.58 27.50 -0.10
CA GLU A 95 6.12 27.55 1.25
C GLU A 95 5.30 26.66 2.18
N GLN A 96 3.97 26.75 2.10
CA GLN A 96 3.08 25.90 2.87
C GLN A 96 3.23 24.42 2.50
N LEU A 97 3.39 24.11 1.20
CA LEU A 97 3.64 22.74 0.74
C LEU A 97 4.97 22.22 1.27
N ALA A 98 6.04 23.00 1.16
CA ALA A 98 7.36 22.62 1.66
C ALA A 98 7.33 22.37 3.18
N LYS A 99 6.65 23.24 3.93
CA LYS A 99 6.46 23.06 5.38
C LYS A 99 5.72 21.77 5.71
N LYS A 100 4.58 21.49 5.06
CA LYS A 100 3.81 20.26 5.29
C LYS A 100 4.62 18.99 4.98
N LEU A 101 5.42 19.02 3.92
CA LEU A 101 6.28 17.89 3.56
C LEU A 101 7.40 17.71 4.60
N ALA A 102 8.00 18.80 5.08
CA ALA A 102 9.01 18.74 6.13
C ALA A 102 8.44 18.19 7.44
N ASP A 103 7.26 18.68 7.85
CA ASP A 103 6.55 18.21 9.04
C ASP A 103 6.24 16.71 8.93
N PHE A 104 5.75 16.24 7.77
CA PHE A 104 5.51 14.82 7.51
C PHE A 104 6.75 13.95 7.63
N MET A 105 7.88 14.40 7.06
CA MET A 105 9.13 13.66 7.15
C MET A 105 9.63 13.59 8.60
N ASN A 106 9.55 14.70 9.34
CA ASN A 106 9.94 14.73 10.76
C ASN A 106 9.08 13.77 11.59
N GLU A 107 7.74 13.85 11.45
CA GLU A 107 6.81 12.95 12.13
C GLU A 107 7.11 11.47 11.79
N LEU A 108 7.41 11.16 10.53
CA LEU A 108 7.74 9.80 10.10
C LEU A 108 9.02 9.27 10.75
N TYR A 109 10.05 10.11 10.92
CA TYR A 109 11.30 9.73 11.58
C TYR A 109 11.19 9.62 13.10
N GLU A 110 10.19 10.24 13.71
CA GLU A 110 9.93 10.16 15.15
C GLU A 110 9.12 8.91 15.54
N VAL A 111 8.52 8.20 14.56
CA VAL A 111 7.80 6.95 14.83
C VAL A 111 8.73 5.94 15.50
N PRO A 112 8.42 5.45 16.72
CA PRO A 112 9.31 4.59 17.47
C PRO A 112 9.47 3.24 16.76
N VAL A 113 10.71 2.92 16.39
CA VAL A 113 11.06 1.61 15.86
C VAL A 113 11.43 0.70 17.04
N ILE A 114 10.50 -0.14 17.47
CA ILE A 114 10.81 -1.25 18.37
C ILE A 114 11.59 -2.29 17.55
N PHE A 115 12.92 -2.21 17.60
CA PHE A 115 13.80 -3.17 16.94
C PHE A 115 13.88 -4.46 17.76
N ASP A 116 12.94 -5.37 17.51
CA ASP A 116 13.07 -6.75 17.98
C ASP A 116 14.01 -7.50 17.03
N LYS A 117 15.26 -7.66 17.47
CA LYS A 117 16.31 -8.33 16.71
C LYS A 117 15.93 -9.77 16.30
N LYS A 118 15.13 -10.46 17.11
CA LYS A 118 14.71 -11.84 16.81
C LYS A 118 13.72 -11.84 15.65
N ILE A 119 12.69 -10.99 15.72
CA ILE A 119 11.71 -10.83 14.65
C ILE A 119 12.40 -10.41 13.35
N TYR A 120 13.35 -9.48 13.42
CA TYR A 120 14.13 -9.04 12.26
C TYR A 120 14.88 -10.19 11.60
N VAL A 121 15.62 -11.00 12.36
CA VAL A 121 16.37 -12.16 11.82
C VAL A 121 15.43 -13.21 11.22
N GLU A 122 14.28 -13.48 11.85
CA GLU A 122 13.29 -14.42 11.34
C GLU A 122 12.65 -13.92 10.03
N GLN A 123 12.37 -12.62 9.91
CA GLN A 123 11.85 -11.99 8.69
C GLN A 123 12.86 -12.07 7.54
N GLU A 124 14.13 -11.71 7.79
CA GLU A 124 15.18 -11.78 6.77
C GLU A 124 15.40 -13.21 6.27
N LEU A 125 15.35 -14.21 7.17
CA LEU A 125 15.44 -15.61 6.77
C LEU A 125 14.27 -16.04 5.89
N ASN A 126 13.05 -15.60 6.18
CA ASN A 126 11.88 -15.89 5.35
C ASN A 126 11.94 -15.19 3.99
N ASN A 127 12.36 -13.93 3.94
CA ASN A 127 12.56 -13.20 2.69
C ASN A 127 13.60 -13.91 1.80
N ALA A 128 14.70 -14.38 2.37
CA ALA A 128 15.72 -15.14 1.65
C ALA A 128 15.17 -16.44 1.06
N LYS A 129 14.31 -17.17 1.80
CA LYS A 129 13.65 -18.39 1.29
C LYS A 129 12.73 -18.10 0.11
N ILE A 130 11.89 -17.07 0.22
CA ILE A 130 10.97 -16.68 -0.86
C ILE A 130 11.75 -16.27 -2.10
N ASN A 131 12.81 -15.46 -1.95
CA ASN A 131 13.64 -15.03 -3.07
C ASN A 131 14.35 -16.22 -3.76
N LEU A 132 14.79 -17.22 -2.99
CA LEU A 132 15.36 -18.45 -3.53
C LEU A 132 14.33 -19.26 -4.32
N GLU A 133 13.08 -19.29 -3.87
CA GLU A 133 12.00 -20.00 -4.56
C GLU A 133 11.61 -19.28 -5.86
N LEU A 134 11.46 -17.96 -5.84
CA LEU A 134 11.24 -17.14 -7.04
C LEU A 134 12.39 -17.29 -8.05
N LEU A 135 13.64 -17.33 -7.58
CA LEU A 135 14.79 -17.54 -8.45
C LEU A 135 14.77 -18.94 -9.08
N ARG A 136 14.35 -19.97 -8.34
CA ARG A 136 14.18 -21.32 -8.88
C ARG A 136 13.10 -21.37 -9.95
N GLU A 137 11.94 -20.78 -9.69
CA GLU A 137 10.85 -20.67 -10.68
C GLU A 137 11.33 -19.98 -11.95
N TYR A 138 12.05 -18.85 -11.82
CA TYR A 138 12.62 -18.13 -12.96
C TYR A 138 13.61 -18.98 -13.76
N LEU A 139 14.49 -19.73 -13.10
CA LEU A 139 15.47 -20.60 -13.76
C LEU A 139 14.86 -21.86 -14.37
N ASP A 140 13.75 -22.37 -13.82
CA ASP A 140 13.04 -23.53 -14.37
C ASP A 140 12.18 -23.15 -15.60
N ASP A 141 11.71 -21.90 -15.68
CA ASP A 141 10.98 -21.36 -16.85
C ASP A 141 11.87 -21.17 -18.10
N GLU A 142 13.20 -21.15 -17.98
CA GLU A 142 14.16 -21.07 -19.11
C GLU A 142 14.36 -22.40 -19.88
N LYS A 143 13.55 -23.44 -19.62
CA LYS A 143 13.60 -24.75 -20.34
C LYS A 143 12.78 -24.80 -21.65
N TYR A 144 12.68 -23.70 -22.40
CA TYR A 144 12.10 -23.68 -23.75
C TYR A 144 13.09 -23.20 -24.81
#